data_AF-A0A443YNE5-F1
#
_entry.id   AF-A0A443YNE5-F1
#
_cell.length_a   1.000
_cell.length_b   1.000
_cell.length_c   1.000
_cell.angle_alpha   90.00
_cell.angle_beta   90.00
_cell.angle_gamma   90.00
#
_symmetry.space_group_name_H-M   'P 1'
#
loop_
_entity.id
_entity.type
_entity.pdbx_description
1 polymer ?
#
loop_
_entity_poly.entity_id
_entity_poly.type
_entity_poly.pdbx_seq_one_letter_code
_entity_poly.pdbx_strand_id
1 'polypeptide(L)'
;MLKTIGILAWGGCLLTLAYQGIFWVIYKTWPSISLMDILRSVFGLNILTTLENLPLDIIVKAAYVAFSTQFSLFLWWTGVVMFGLMFTFGLLRK
;
A
#
# COMPACT_ATOMS: atom_id res chain seq x y z
N MET A 1 10.46 6.15 -14.96
CA MET A 1 10.00 5.01 -14.15
C MET A 1 9.17 5.45 -12.93
N LEU A 2 9.60 6.44 -12.13
CA LEU A 2 8.81 6.93 -10.97
C LEU A 2 7.35 7.31 -11.31
N LYS A 3 7.13 8.02 -12.43
CA LYS A 3 5.78 8.40 -12.89
C LYS A 3 4.84 7.19 -13.03
N THR A 4 5.31 6.11 -13.64
CA THR A 4 4.51 4.90 -13.87
C THR A 4 4.13 4.22 -12.56
N ILE A 5 5.06 4.16 -11.60
CA ILE A 5 4.81 3.59 -10.27
C ILE A 5 3.79 4.45 -9.50
N GLY A 6 3.91 5.78 -9.58
CA GLY A 6 2.93 6.69 -8.98
C GLY A 6 1.52 6.54 -9.56
N ILE A 7 1.40 6.41 -10.89
CA ILE A 7 0.11 6.18 -11.56
C ILE A 7 -0.48 4.83 -11.15
N LEU A 8 0.32 3.77 -11.10
CA LEU A 8 -0.14 2.46 -10.64
C LEU A 8 -0.60 2.49 -9.18
N ALA A 9 0.13 3.20 -8.31
CA ALA A 9 -0.23 3.34 -6.90
C ALA A 9 -1.59 4.06 -6.73
N TRP A 10 -1.79 5.19 -7.39
CA TRP A 10 -3.08 5.89 -7.35
C TRP A 10 -4.20 5.13 -8.05
N GLY A 11 -3.91 4.46 -9.17
CA GLY A 11 -4.86 3.59 -9.85
C GLY A 11 -5.35 2.47 -8.93
N GLY A 12 -4.43 1.78 -8.24
CA GLY A 12 -4.76 0.77 -7.24
C GLY A 12 -5.55 1.34 -6.05
N CYS A 13 -5.24 2.57 -5.62
CA CYS A 13 -5.96 3.24 -4.53
C CYS A 13 -7.42 3.50 -4.91
N LEU A 14 -7.66 4.04 -6.11
CA LEU A 14 -9.00 4.29 -6.60
C LEU A 14 -9.79 2.99 -6.79
N LEU A 15 -9.14 1.92 -7.28
CA LEU A 15 -9.79 0.62 -7.49
C LEU A 15 -10.20 -0.03 -6.17
N THR A 16 -9.34 0.07 -5.14
CA THR A 16 -9.64 -0.44 -3.79
C THR A 16 -10.73 0.37 -3.09
N LEU A 17 -10.73 1.70 -3.23
CA LEU A 17 -11.84 2.55 -2.77
C LEU A 17 -13.15 2.26 -3.51
N ALA A 18 -13.09 2.04 -4.83
CA ALA A 18 -14.26 1.67 -5.62
C ALA A 18 -14.84 0.33 -5.16
N TYR A 19 -13.99 -0.67 -4.89
CA TYR A 19 -14.41 -1.96 -4.35
C TYR A 19 -15.04 -1.82 -2.95
N GLN A 20 -14.41 -1.08 -2.03
CA GLN A 20 -14.97 -0.80 -0.71
C GLN A 20 -16.31 -0.05 -0.80
N GLY A 21 -16.42 0.90 -1.73
CA GLY A 21 -17.66 1.64 -2.00
C GLY A 21 -18.77 0.74 -2.52
N ILE A 22 -18.48 -0.15 -3.49
CA ILE A 22 -19.44 -1.14 -4.00
C ILE A 22 -19.91 -2.06 -2.87
N PHE A 23 -18.99 -2.56 -2.05
CA PHE A 23 -19.33 -3.39 -0.89
C PHE A 23 -20.20 -2.67 0.12
N TRP A 24 -19.92 -1.39 0.38
CA TRP A 24 -20.74 -0.57 1.27
C TRP A 24 -22.15 -0.37 0.72
N VAL A 25 -22.30 -0.14 -0.59
CA VAL A 25 -23.62 0.02 -1.23
C VAL A 25 -24.44 -1.27 -1.15
N ILE A 26 -23.82 -2.43 -1.39
CA ILE A 26 -24.53 -3.73 -1.48
C ILE A 26 -24.77 -4.32 -0.08
N TYR A 27 -23.74 -4.36 0.76
CA TYR A 27 -23.74 -5.10 2.02
C TYR A 27 -23.88 -4.21 3.25
N LYS A 28 -23.89 -2.88 3.10
CA LYS A 28 -23.92 -1.89 4.21
C LYS A 28 -22.77 -2.06 5.21
N THR A 29 -21.71 -2.77 4.81
CA THR A 29 -20.51 -3.01 5.61
C THR A 29 -19.30 -2.40 4.92
N TRP A 30 -18.35 -1.87 5.70
CA TRP A 30 -17.10 -1.33 5.17
C TRP A 30 -15.98 -2.36 5.37
N PRO A 31 -15.61 -3.16 4.36
CA PRO A 31 -14.57 -4.15 4.52
C PRO A 31 -13.20 -3.47 4.71
N SER A 32 -12.57 -3.71 5.86
CA SER A 32 -11.20 -3.25 6.11
C SER A 32 -10.23 -4.14 5.34
N ILE A 33 -9.72 -3.66 4.21
CA ILE A 33 -8.65 -4.34 3.47
C ILE A 33 -7.31 -3.83 4.00
N SER A 34 -6.63 -4.67 4.77
CA SER A 34 -5.31 -4.35 5.30
C SER A 34 -4.22 -4.64 4.28
N LEU A 35 -3.03 -4.07 4.50
CA LEU A 35 -1.86 -4.37 3.69
C LEU A 35 -1.50 -5.86 3.71
N MET A 36 -1.67 -6.49 4.88
CA MET A 36 -1.39 -7.91 5.10
C MET A 36 -2.29 -8.81 4.24
N ASP A 37 -3.56 -8.46 4.08
CA ASP A 37 -4.51 -9.25 3.29
C ASP A 37 -4.08 -9.33 1.83
N ILE A 38 -3.65 -8.19 1.27
CA ILE A 38 -3.17 -8.12 -0.12
C ILE A 38 -1.82 -8.83 -0.28
N LEU A 39 -0.88 -8.62 0.64
CA LEU A 39 0.43 -9.29 0.61
C LEU A 39 0.29 -10.82 0.66
N ARG A 40 -0.64 -11.31 1.49
CA ARG A 40 -0.92 -12.73 1.62
C ARG A 40 -1.69 -13.28 0.43
N SER A 41 -2.74 -12.59 -0.05
CA SER A 41 -3.63 -13.14 -1.09
C SER A 41 -3.09 -12.98 -2.51
N VAL A 42 -2.38 -11.88 -2.80
CA VAL A 42 -1.92 -11.57 -4.17
C VAL A 42 -0.50 -12.05 -4.41
N PHE A 43 0.38 -11.86 -3.43
CA PHE A 43 1.79 -12.19 -3.58
C PHE A 43 2.19 -13.53 -2.96
N GLY A 44 1.29 -14.17 -2.20
CA GLY A 44 1.62 -15.38 -1.44
C GLY A 44 2.76 -15.18 -0.44
N LEU A 45 3.08 -13.91 -0.13
CA LEU A 45 4.22 -13.55 0.72
C LEU A 45 3.82 -13.79 2.16
N ASN A 46 4.40 -14.84 2.75
CA ASN A 46 4.42 -14.98 4.18
C ASN A 46 5.44 -13.96 4.71
N ILE A 47 4.96 -12.86 5.27
CA ILE A 47 5.81 -11.82 5.89
C ILE A 47 6.81 -12.48 6.85
N LEU A 48 6.40 -13.54 7.57
CA LEU A 48 7.25 -14.34 8.44
C LEU A 48 8.48 -14.95 7.73
N THR A 49 8.34 -15.46 6.51
CA THR A 49 9.47 -16.06 5.76
C THR A 49 10.34 -15.00 5.07
N THR A 50 9.76 -13.85 4.73
CA THR A 50 10.49 -12.76 4.08
C THR A 50 11.32 -11.94 5.09
N LEU A 51 10.88 -11.94 6.36
CA LEU A 51 11.54 -11.22 7.46
C LEU A 51 12.39 -12.12 8.36
N GLU A 52 12.57 -13.40 8.02
CA GLU A 52 13.33 -14.36 8.83
C GLU A 52 14.80 -13.93 9.08
N ASN A 53 15.35 -13.10 8.19
CA ASN A 53 16.70 -12.55 8.29
C ASN A 53 16.77 -11.14 8.93
N LEU A 54 15.65 -10.57 9.36
CA LEU A 54 15.61 -9.24 9.99
C LEU A 54 15.59 -9.33 11.53
N PRO A 55 16.13 -8.32 12.23
CA PRO A 55 16.04 -8.26 13.68
C PRO A 55 14.58 -8.15 14.13
N LEU A 56 14.22 -8.92 15.17
CA LEU A 56 12.86 -9.06 15.73
C LEU A 56 12.13 -7.72 15.93
N ASP A 57 12.83 -6.68 16.37
CA ASP A 57 12.28 -5.34 16.53
C ASP A 57 11.70 -4.74 15.23
N ILE A 58 12.36 -4.99 14.10
CA ILE A 58 11.90 -4.52 12.78
C ILE A 58 10.73 -5.36 12.31
N ILE A 59 10.72 -6.66 12.61
CA ILE A 59 9.64 -7.57 12.27
C ILE A 59 8.34 -7.16 12.94
N VAL A 60 8.37 -6.91 14.25
CA VAL A 60 7.18 -6.51 15.00
C VAL A 60 6.62 -5.19 14.48
N LYS A 61 7.49 -4.22 14.19
CA LYS A 61 7.07 -2.93 13.62
C LYS A 61 6.50 -3.06 12.21
N ALA A 62 7.12 -3.87 11.35
CA ALA A 62 6.64 -4.11 9.99
C ALA A 62 5.29 -4.84 10.00
N ALA A 63 5.15 -5.86 10.85
CA ALA A 63 3.89 -6.59 11.02
C ALA A 63 2.78 -5.66 11.58
N TYR A 64 3.11 -4.82 12.57
CA TYR A 64 2.17 -3.85 13.10
C TYR A 64 1.67 -2.87 12.02
N VAL A 65 2.59 -2.30 11.24
CA VAL A 65 2.25 -1.42 10.12
C VAL A 65 1.42 -2.16 9.07
N ALA A 66 1.74 -3.41 8.74
CA ALA A 66 1.00 -4.20 7.77
C ALA A 66 -0.44 -4.53 8.23
N PHE A 67 -0.64 -4.73 9.53
CA PHE A 67 -1.95 -4.98 10.13
C PHE A 67 -2.77 -3.71 10.35
N SER A 68 -2.14 -2.61 10.76
CA SER A 68 -2.84 -1.38 11.12
C SER A 68 -3.14 -0.48 9.92
N THR A 69 -2.39 -0.62 8.83
CA THR A 69 -2.49 0.30 7.69
C THR A 69 -3.48 -0.20 6.66
N GLN A 70 -4.50 0.61 6.38
CA GLN A 70 -5.41 0.36 5.27
C GLN A 70 -4.66 0.44 3.95
N PHE A 71 -4.89 -0.53 3.07
CA PHE A 71 -4.18 -0.63 1.80
C PHE A 71 -4.40 0.60 0.90
N SER A 72 -5.58 1.21 0.94
CA SER A 72 -5.90 2.46 0.22
C SER A 72 -5.04 3.63 0.68
N LEU A 73 -4.87 3.81 2.00
CA LEU A 73 -4.01 4.84 2.59
C LEU A 73 -2.54 4.61 2.21
N PHE A 74 -2.06 3.37 2.27
CA PHE A 74 -0.70 3.03 1.85
C PHE A 74 -0.45 3.37 0.38
N LEU A 75 -1.36 2.97 -0.51
CA LEU A 75 -1.25 3.25 -1.94
C LEU A 75 -1.33 4.75 -2.25
N TRP A 76 -2.17 5.49 -1.54
CA TRP A 76 -2.27 6.94 -1.66
C TRP A 76 -0.94 7.61 -1.33
N TRP A 77 -0.37 7.32 -0.16
CA TRP A 77 0.90 7.89 0.29
C TRP A 77 2.08 7.43 -0.58
N THR A 78 2.07 6.18 -1.06
CA THR A 78 3.07 5.70 -2.02
C THR A 78 3.05 6.55 -3.30
N GLY A 79 1.86 6.84 -3.84
CA GLY A 79 1.72 7.74 -4.98
C GLY A 79 2.23 9.15 -4.70
N VAL A 80 1.87 9.73 -3.54
CA VAL A 80 2.32 11.06 -3.11
C VAL A 80 3.85 11.14 -3.03
N VAL A 81 4.50 10.15 -2.41
CA VAL A 81 5.97 10.10 -2.29
C VAL A 81 6.63 9.98 -3.66
N MET A 82 6.13 9.12 -4.55
CA MET A 82 6.72 8.92 -5.87
C MET A 82 6.61 10.17 -6.76
N PHE A 83 5.47 10.85 -6.74
CA PHE A 83 5.31 12.12 -7.46
C PHE A 83 6.09 13.26 -6.81
N GLY A 84 6.17 13.31 -5.48
CA GLY A 84 7.02 14.25 -4.74
C GLY A 84 8.49 14.10 -5.10
N LEU A 85 9.01 12.87 -5.10
CA LEU A 85 10.38 12.57 -5.52
C LEU A 85 10.63 12.96 -6.97
N MET A 86 9.69 12.70 -7.87
CA MET A 86 9.78 13.14 -9.26
C MET A 86 9.88 14.67 -9.35
N PHE A 87 9.09 15.40 -8.57
CA PHE A 87 9.11 16.85 -8.54
C PHE A 87 10.43 17.40 -7.99
N THR A 88 10.94 16.83 -6.89
CA THR A 88 12.25 17.22 -6.32
C THR A 88 13.40 16.91 -7.27
N PHE A 89 13.39 15.76 -7.95
CA PHE A 89 14.42 15.46 -8.96
C PHE A 89 14.31 16.37 -10.18
N GLY A 90 13.10 16.80 -10.56
CA GLY A 90 12.90 17.79 -11.62
C GLY A 90 13.43 19.18 -11.25
N LEU A 91 13.31 19.57 -9.97
CA LEU A 91 13.84 20.83 -9.45
C LEU A 91 15.37 20.82 -9.27
N LEU A 92 15.93 19.72 -8.75
CA LEU A 92 17.38 19.57 -8.53
C LEU A 92 18.20 19.37 -9.81
N ARG A 93 17.53 19.08 -10.93
CA ARG A 93 18.17 18.87 -12.24
C ARG A 93 18.12 20.13 -13.12
N LYS A 94 17.65 21.26 -12.59
CA LYS A 94 17.84 22.60 -13.16
C LYS A 94 19.09 23.23 -12.57
#